data_AF-I6B3V0-F1
#
_entry.id   AF-I6B3V0-F1
#
_cell.length_a   1.000
_cell.length_b   1.000
_cell.length_c   1.000
_cell.angle_alpha   90.00
_cell.angle_beta   90.00
_cell.angle_gamma   90.00
#
_symmetry.space_group_name_H-M   'P 1'
#
loop_
_entity.id
_entity.type
_entity.pdbx_description
1 polymer ?
#
loop_
_entity_poly.entity_id
_entity_poly.type
_entity_poly.pdbx_seq_one_letter_code
_entity_poly.pdbx_strand_id
1 'polypeptide(L)'
;MSTRQNLLRASRVRLAVVFAATLAVATSVSAAEFTWIGGGADNNWSTDANWLNGARPTPASFPGSGTGTESITFSGTSGGISNIDIANASGDARINILAFAEGAGALTITSSENKRLVAARINLAAGTTVTIDTALGLSNGATNSNNIQGTLTLNGAISGNGFIKGSGGTVYLNNTNSDYTGPTTITQGTVVVTKLADGGANSSIGKGNSTPANGAQAQYLVLGNGASTSARLTYAGAGDSTNRLFTIHQSGGTIESAGAGAVQFTNTGTIAVSGAGERAFNLRGTNTGRNLINGSIGDSAGTGVLRLNKMDSGTWILGGANTYTGNTAISDGTLIVNGSLLATGDVTVSANARLSGNGSAGHVTASAGSIIAPGDGVGRLTVASMDLRANTVLELDLASDGSGTAGTDWDQLNVTGDLTLVALGSGNPLQIKLTTFTGAGEAGLLDSWDASSNHTWASIVAFSGSVDYDNAERFVVDADGFANTLNGVFNVVRNGNAFDLVYTAGAIPEPATCALISGLVMLGFIILRRRHRH
;
A
#
# COMPACT_ATOMS: atom_id res chain seq x y z
N MET A 1 -79.03 49.42 9.78
CA MET A 1 -79.28 49.85 11.18
C MET A 1 -77.98 49.69 11.93
N SER A 2 -77.19 50.76 12.04
CA SER A 2 -77.26 51.78 13.11
C SER A 2 -76.25 51.42 14.21
N THR A 3 -75.28 52.23 14.64
CA THR A 3 -74.83 53.58 14.28
C THR A 3 -73.41 53.72 14.85
N ARG A 4 -72.60 54.55 14.18
CA ARG A 4 -71.34 55.13 14.67
C ARG A 4 -71.47 55.65 16.11
N GLN A 5 -70.38 55.71 16.87
CA GLN A 5 -69.82 56.99 17.32
C GLN A 5 -68.57 56.78 18.20
N ASN A 6 -67.47 57.42 17.78
CA ASN A 6 -66.53 58.22 18.57
C ASN A 6 -65.76 57.53 19.73
N LEU A 7 -64.46 57.73 19.99
CA LEU A 7 -63.31 58.41 19.40
C LEU A 7 -62.21 58.23 20.47
N LEU A 8 -60.94 58.23 20.04
CA LEU A 8 -59.75 58.67 20.81
C LEU A 8 -58.97 57.67 21.71
N ARG A 9 -57.71 57.50 21.29
CA ARG A 9 -56.45 57.57 22.05
C ARG A 9 -55.89 56.29 22.69
N ALA A 10 -54.97 55.68 21.93
CA ALA A 10 -53.60 55.35 22.30
C ALA A 10 -53.27 55.05 23.78
N SER A 11 -52.96 53.77 24.08
CA SER A 11 -51.80 53.42 24.90
C SER A 11 -51.50 51.92 24.87
N ARG A 12 -50.26 51.61 24.49
CA ARG A 12 -49.43 50.43 24.78
C ARG A 12 -49.95 49.49 25.87
N VAL A 13 -50.00 48.18 25.59
CA VAL A 13 -49.65 47.14 26.58
C VAL A 13 -48.88 46.01 25.88
N ARG A 14 -47.58 45.97 26.13
CA ARG A 14 -46.74 44.78 26.02
C ARG A 14 -46.96 43.98 27.30
N LEU A 15 -47.23 42.69 27.22
CA LEU A 15 -47.07 41.78 28.36
C LEU A 15 -46.00 40.75 27.99
N ALA A 16 -44.80 40.99 28.52
CA ALA A 16 -43.67 40.10 28.45
C ALA A 16 -43.85 39.00 29.51
N VAL A 17 -43.71 37.74 29.11
CA VAL A 17 -43.44 36.63 30.03
C VAL A 17 -42.02 36.15 29.77
N VAL A 18 -41.32 35.96 30.87
CA VAL A 18 -39.89 35.81 31.09
C VAL A 18 -39.39 34.45 30.59
N PHE A 19 -38.32 34.45 29.80
CA PHE A 19 -37.29 33.41 29.86
C PHE A 19 -35.99 34.11 30.26
N ALA A 20 -35.56 33.89 31.49
CA ALA A 20 -34.25 34.29 31.96
C ALA A 20 -33.21 33.37 31.32
N ALA A 21 -32.71 33.76 30.15
CA ALA A 21 -31.42 33.28 29.69
C ALA A 21 -30.36 34.14 30.37
N THR A 22 -29.70 33.60 31.38
CA THR A 22 -28.38 34.07 31.78
C THR A 22 -27.48 33.97 30.56
N LEU A 23 -27.33 35.09 29.84
CA LEU A 23 -26.29 35.25 28.83
C LEU A 23 -24.97 35.27 29.57
N ALA A 24 -24.41 34.09 29.84
CA ALA A 24 -22.98 33.98 30.06
C ALA A 24 -22.34 34.49 28.76
N VAL A 25 -21.93 35.76 28.76
CA VAL A 25 -20.91 36.21 27.83
C VAL A 25 -19.70 35.37 28.21
N ALA A 26 -19.54 34.23 27.53
CA ALA A 26 -18.23 33.62 27.44
C ALA A 26 -17.39 34.68 26.74
N THR A 27 -16.67 35.48 27.51
CA THR A 27 -15.55 36.25 26.97
C THR A 27 -14.63 35.21 26.38
N SER A 28 -14.69 35.02 25.07
CA SER A 28 -13.61 34.36 24.35
C SER A 28 -12.40 35.23 24.59
N VAL A 29 -11.59 34.87 25.59
CA VAL A 29 -10.27 35.43 25.77
C VAL A 29 -9.56 35.16 24.45
N SER A 30 -9.29 36.21 23.68
CA SER A 30 -8.46 36.11 22.49
C SER A 30 -7.16 35.43 22.93
N ALA A 31 -6.78 34.35 22.24
CA ALA A 31 -5.45 33.78 22.38
C ALA A 31 -4.42 34.90 22.29
N ALA A 32 -3.50 35.00 23.25
CA ALA A 32 -2.40 35.95 23.12
C ALA A 32 -1.52 35.49 21.94
N GLU A 33 -1.26 36.38 20.99
CA GLU A 33 -0.47 36.10 19.80
C GLU A 33 0.96 36.62 19.97
N PHE A 34 1.92 35.74 19.71
CA PHE A 34 3.34 36.05 19.78
C PHE A 34 3.99 35.75 18.44
N THR A 35 4.85 36.65 17.96
CA THR A 35 5.56 36.46 16.68
C THR A 35 7.05 36.38 16.93
N TRP A 36 7.65 35.28 16.53
CA TRP A 36 9.10 35.14 16.51
C TRP A 36 9.67 35.83 15.28
N ILE A 37 10.65 36.70 15.49
CA ILE A 37 11.36 37.44 14.43
C ILE A 37 12.85 37.10 14.38
N GLY A 38 13.40 36.47 15.42
CA GLY A 38 14.83 36.14 15.50
C GLY A 38 15.73 37.37 15.40
N GLY A 39 15.33 38.48 16.04
CA GLY A 39 16.04 39.76 16.03
C GLY A 39 17.14 39.90 17.09
N GLY A 40 17.29 38.93 18.00
CA GLY A 40 18.32 38.89 19.03
C GLY A 40 19.66 38.35 18.52
N ALA A 41 20.66 38.35 19.40
CA ALA A 41 22.01 37.85 19.11
C ALA A 41 22.17 36.32 19.23
N ASP A 42 21.13 35.65 19.71
CA ASP A 42 21.09 34.21 19.97
C ASP A 42 19.76 33.62 19.47
N ASN A 43 19.65 32.29 19.52
CA ASN A 43 18.47 31.55 19.10
C ASN A 43 17.53 31.14 20.25
N ASN A 44 17.66 31.78 21.41
CA ASN A 44 16.97 31.34 22.61
C ASN A 44 15.53 31.87 22.65
N TRP A 45 14.59 30.98 22.93
CA TRP A 45 13.18 31.31 23.14
C TRP A 45 12.99 32.36 24.24
N SER A 46 13.84 32.38 25.26
CA SER A 46 13.73 33.34 26.37
C SER A 46 14.24 34.75 26.05
N THR A 47 14.92 34.96 24.93
CA THR A 47 15.51 36.27 24.61
C THR A 47 14.43 37.20 24.04
N ASP A 48 14.08 38.27 24.76
CA ASP A 48 12.99 39.18 24.37
C ASP A 48 13.19 39.77 22.97
N ALA A 49 14.44 40.10 22.60
CA ALA A 49 14.79 40.64 21.29
C ALA A 49 14.47 39.69 20.11
N ASN A 50 14.26 38.39 20.38
CA ASN A 50 13.83 37.44 19.35
C ASN A 50 12.32 37.51 19.03
N TRP A 51 11.55 38.24 19.84
CA TRP A 51 10.10 38.38 19.70
C TRP A 51 9.72 39.77 19.20
N LEU A 52 8.69 39.83 18.37
CA LEU A 52 8.15 41.09 17.88
C LEU A 52 7.78 42.01 19.06
N ASN A 53 8.28 43.24 19.03
CA ASN A 53 8.12 44.23 20.10
C ASN A 53 8.66 43.81 21.48
N GLY A 54 9.55 42.81 21.55
CA GLY A 54 10.04 42.29 22.84
C GLY A 54 8.99 41.48 23.62
N ALA A 55 7.83 41.20 23.02
CA ALA A 55 6.75 40.49 23.68
C ALA A 55 6.99 38.98 23.58
N ARG A 56 7.71 38.40 24.55
CA ARG A 56 7.85 36.94 24.65
C ARG A 56 6.67 36.30 25.39
N PRO A 57 6.32 35.03 25.09
CA PRO A 57 5.43 34.24 25.94
C PRO A 57 6.00 34.12 27.36
N THR A 58 5.24 34.53 28.39
CA THR A 58 5.70 34.43 29.79
C THR A 58 5.30 33.10 30.42
N PRO A 59 6.16 32.42 31.20
CA PRO A 59 5.84 31.07 31.69
C PRO A 59 4.61 30.94 32.61
N ALA A 60 4.19 32.02 33.29
CA ALA A 60 2.99 32.04 34.12
C ALA A 60 1.68 32.01 33.31
N SER A 61 1.73 32.23 31.99
CA SER A 61 0.56 32.15 31.11
C SER A 61 0.29 30.73 30.61
N PHE A 62 1.16 29.75 30.92
CA PHE A 62 0.96 28.33 30.64
C PHE A 62 0.21 27.64 31.79
N PRO A 63 -1.13 27.49 31.74
CA PRO A 63 -1.86 26.82 32.81
C PRO A 63 -1.40 25.37 32.95
N GLY A 64 -1.28 24.91 34.19
CA GLY A 64 -0.99 23.51 34.53
C GLY A 64 -1.94 22.53 33.82
N SER A 65 -1.39 21.36 33.49
CA SER A 65 -1.99 20.20 32.79
C SER A 65 -2.70 20.43 31.44
N GLY A 66 -3.03 21.66 31.04
CA GLY A 66 -3.67 22.00 29.76
C GLY A 66 -2.71 22.50 28.66
N THR A 67 -3.27 22.85 27.51
CA THR A 67 -2.60 23.71 26.51
C THR A 67 -2.52 25.14 27.02
N GLY A 68 -1.47 25.86 26.63
CA GLY A 68 -1.49 27.32 26.68
C GLY A 68 -2.71 27.89 25.94
N THR A 69 -3.09 29.13 26.25
CA THR A 69 -4.08 29.86 25.42
C THR A 69 -3.41 30.55 24.22
N GLU A 70 -2.09 30.56 24.17
CA GLU A 70 -1.25 31.36 23.28
C GLU A 70 -1.12 30.77 21.88
N SER A 71 -1.04 31.65 20.87
CA SER A 71 -0.67 31.26 19.50
C SER A 71 0.68 31.88 19.16
N ILE A 72 1.58 31.08 18.61
CA ILE A 72 2.92 31.51 18.20
C ILE A 72 3.03 31.41 16.70
N THR A 73 3.50 32.48 16.06
CA THR A 73 3.73 32.53 14.62
C THR A 73 5.21 32.79 14.33
N PHE A 74 5.77 31.99 13.42
CA PHE A 74 7.07 32.20 12.80
C PHE A 74 6.85 32.74 11.38
N SER A 75 7.24 33.98 11.09
CA SER A 75 6.96 34.67 9.81
C SER A 75 8.20 35.04 9.00
N GLY A 76 9.34 34.40 9.29
CA GLY A 76 10.65 34.69 8.69
C GLY A 76 11.66 35.10 9.73
N THR A 77 12.95 34.85 9.46
CA THR A 77 14.05 35.18 10.39
C THR A 77 14.83 36.37 9.83
N SER A 78 14.67 37.55 10.45
CA SER A 78 15.39 38.75 9.97
C SER A 78 16.91 38.66 10.18
N GLY A 79 17.36 37.78 11.08
CA GLY A 79 18.78 37.54 11.39
C GLY A 79 19.36 36.24 10.83
N GLY A 80 18.63 35.47 9.99
CA GLY A 80 19.11 34.17 9.48
C GLY A 80 19.16 33.04 10.52
N ILE A 81 18.63 33.27 11.72
CA ILE A 81 18.58 32.28 12.80
C ILE A 81 17.52 31.22 12.48
N SER A 82 17.94 30.09 11.92
CA SER A 82 17.07 28.98 11.50
C SER A 82 16.92 27.85 12.53
N ASN A 83 17.59 27.94 13.68
CA ASN A 83 17.39 27.02 14.79
C ASN A 83 16.79 27.80 15.96
N ILE A 84 15.89 27.22 16.74
CA ILE A 84 15.30 27.81 17.94
C ILE A 84 15.51 26.84 19.09
N ASP A 85 15.97 27.34 20.24
CA ASP A 85 16.12 26.55 21.45
C ASP A 85 15.05 26.94 22.49
N ILE A 86 14.19 25.98 22.87
CA ILE A 86 13.12 26.18 23.87
C ILE A 86 13.57 25.96 25.32
N ALA A 87 14.87 25.76 25.56
CA ALA A 87 15.45 25.39 26.85
C ALA A 87 14.98 26.20 28.07
N ASN A 88 14.80 27.52 27.94
CA ASN A 88 14.56 28.42 29.07
C ASN A 88 13.07 28.66 29.41
N ALA A 89 12.14 27.82 28.95
CA ALA A 89 10.78 27.83 29.51
C ALA A 89 10.81 27.27 30.94
N SER A 90 10.03 27.82 31.88
CA SER A 90 10.00 27.36 33.29
C SER A 90 9.39 25.95 33.49
N GLY A 91 9.24 25.19 32.40
CA GLY A 91 8.57 23.89 32.26
C GLY A 91 8.45 23.52 30.77
N ASP A 92 7.58 22.56 30.44
CA ASP A 92 7.19 22.31 29.04
C ASP A 92 6.70 23.62 28.37
N ALA A 93 7.12 23.88 27.14
CA ALA A 93 6.63 25.01 26.36
C ALA A 93 5.23 24.68 25.84
N ARG A 94 4.18 25.25 26.45
CA ARG A 94 2.77 24.89 26.18
C ARG A 94 2.06 25.96 25.39
N ILE A 95 1.59 25.67 24.19
CA ILE A 95 0.90 26.63 23.33
C ILE A 95 -0.39 26.05 22.79
N ASN A 96 -1.29 26.93 22.37
CA ASN A 96 -2.48 26.53 21.64
C ASN A 96 -2.11 26.23 20.18
N ILE A 97 -1.53 27.21 19.48
CA ILE A 97 -1.20 27.09 18.06
C ILE A 97 0.29 27.36 17.84
N LEU A 98 0.95 26.44 17.14
CA LEU A 98 2.27 26.60 16.56
C LEU A 98 2.11 26.87 15.06
N ALA A 99 2.33 28.10 14.62
CA ALA A 99 2.12 28.52 13.24
C ALA A 99 3.43 28.92 12.56
N PHE A 100 3.62 28.49 11.32
CA PHE A 100 4.73 28.86 10.46
C PHE A 100 4.13 29.43 9.17
N ALA A 101 4.29 30.74 8.98
CA ALA A 101 3.73 31.48 7.87
C ALA A 101 4.58 31.32 6.61
N GLU A 102 4.02 31.71 5.46
CA GLU A 102 4.76 31.77 4.20
C GLU A 102 6.01 32.65 4.35
N GLY A 103 7.15 32.20 3.81
CA GLY A 103 8.43 32.91 3.95
C GLY A 103 9.18 32.65 5.26
N ALA A 104 8.69 31.78 6.16
CA ALA A 104 9.40 31.43 7.40
C ALA A 104 10.80 30.83 7.21
N GLY A 105 11.14 30.36 6.00
CA GLY A 105 12.39 29.66 5.71
C GLY A 105 12.42 28.25 6.29
N ALA A 106 13.58 27.59 6.21
CA ALA A 106 13.80 26.32 6.91
C ALA A 106 14.05 26.61 8.40
N LEU A 107 13.34 25.92 9.29
CA LEU A 107 13.41 26.17 10.74
C LEU A 107 13.50 24.87 11.53
N THR A 108 14.38 24.81 12.52
CA THR A 108 14.53 23.71 13.46
C THR A 108 14.16 24.17 14.87
N ILE A 109 13.37 23.40 15.60
CA ILE A 109 13.08 23.61 17.02
C ILE A 109 13.77 22.51 17.84
N THR A 110 14.63 22.92 18.76
CA THR A 110 15.43 22.07 19.65
C THR A 110 15.15 22.40 21.11
N SER A 111 15.64 21.58 22.03
CA SER A 111 15.69 21.90 23.46
C SER A 111 16.99 21.43 24.07
N SER A 112 17.87 22.36 24.47
CA SER A 112 19.11 21.99 25.18
C SER A 112 18.86 21.55 26.63
N GLU A 113 17.70 21.85 27.19
CA GLU A 113 17.26 21.42 28.54
C GLU A 113 16.23 20.28 28.55
N ASN A 114 16.07 19.57 27.42
CA ASN A 114 15.14 18.43 27.29
C ASN A 114 13.68 18.77 27.67
N LYS A 115 13.24 20.01 27.38
CA LYS A 115 11.85 20.44 27.55
C LYS A 115 11.00 19.94 26.39
N ARG A 116 9.75 19.55 26.66
CA ARG A 116 8.79 19.19 25.63
C ARG A 116 8.11 20.44 25.06
N LEU A 117 7.90 20.46 23.75
CA LEU A 117 6.95 21.37 23.12
C LEU A 117 5.55 20.76 23.17
N VAL A 118 4.58 21.45 23.72
CA VAL A 118 3.19 20.99 23.80
C VAL A 118 2.34 21.95 22.99
N ALA A 119 1.70 21.48 21.92
CA ALA A 119 0.84 22.29 21.08
C ALA A 119 -0.51 21.60 20.91
N ALA A 120 -1.60 22.39 20.90
CA ALA A 120 -2.87 21.88 20.40
C ALA A 120 -2.73 21.68 18.89
N ARG A 121 -2.42 22.72 18.13
CA ARG A 121 -2.38 22.65 16.66
C ARG A 121 -1.05 23.10 16.09
N ILE A 122 -0.61 22.43 15.03
CA ILE A 122 0.46 22.90 14.14
C ILE A 122 -0.15 23.39 12.83
N ASN A 123 0.16 24.63 12.46
CA ASN A 123 -0.16 25.23 11.18
C ASN A 123 1.15 25.50 10.43
N LEU A 124 1.30 24.94 9.24
CA LEU A 124 2.48 25.10 8.38
C LEU A 124 1.99 25.49 6.97
N ALA A 125 2.40 26.67 6.51
CA ALA A 125 2.09 27.17 5.18
C ALA A 125 2.69 26.27 4.06
N ALA A 126 2.27 26.48 2.82
CA ALA A 126 2.90 25.81 1.68
C ALA A 126 4.34 26.33 1.48
N GLY A 127 5.23 25.50 0.94
CA GLY A 127 6.61 25.89 0.64
C GLY A 127 7.56 26.02 1.85
N THR A 128 7.05 25.94 3.09
CA THR A 128 7.87 25.97 4.31
C THR A 128 8.33 24.56 4.71
N THR A 129 9.55 24.46 5.24
CA THR A 129 10.12 23.21 5.79
C THR A 129 10.49 23.42 7.25
N VAL A 130 9.95 22.59 8.15
CA VAL A 130 10.19 22.69 9.60
C VAL A 130 10.63 21.36 10.16
N THR A 131 11.58 21.39 11.09
CA THR A 131 12.03 20.24 11.88
C THR A 131 11.76 20.52 13.37
N ILE A 132 11.20 19.55 14.08
CA ILE A 132 11.07 19.57 15.55
C ILE A 132 11.86 18.39 16.10
N ASP A 133 13.00 18.71 16.71
CA ASP A 133 13.96 17.73 17.29
C ASP A 133 13.72 17.47 18.77
N THR A 134 12.90 18.29 19.42
CA THR A 134 12.45 18.04 20.80
C THR A 134 11.17 17.19 20.85
N ALA A 135 10.93 16.56 21.99
CA ALA A 135 9.68 15.84 22.24
C ALA A 135 8.46 16.74 22.01
N LEU A 136 7.40 16.15 21.46
CA LEU A 136 6.13 16.83 21.17
C LEU A 136 5.01 16.23 22.02
N GLY A 137 4.34 17.05 22.80
CA GLY A 137 3.09 16.70 23.46
C GLY A 137 1.91 17.18 22.63
N LEU A 138 1.07 16.25 22.18
CA LEU A 138 -0.18 16.56 21.53
C LEU A 138 -1.30 16.45 22.55
N SER A 139 -1.82 17.60 22.94
CA SER A 139 -2.97 17.74 23.82
C SER A 139 -4.31 17.55 23.11
N ASN A 140 -4.30 17.51 21.77
CA ASN A 140 -5.51 17.37 20.97
C ASN A 140 -6.26 16.08 21.28
N GLY A 141 -7.51 16.20 21.71
CA GLY A 141 -8.50 15.14 21.48
C GLY A 141 -8.76 14.95 19.97
N ALA A 142 -9.55 13.94 19.62
CA ALA A 142 -9.80 13.47 18.26
C ALA A 142 -10.38 14.49 17.24
N THR A 143 -10.51 15.78 17.58
CA THR A 143 -11.24 16.79 16.79
C THR A 143 -10.38 17.88 16.16
N ASN A 144 -9.15 18.12 16.61
CA ASN A 144 -8.30 19.20 16.10
C ASN A 144 -7.26 18.69 15.09
N SER A 145 -7.42 19.09 13.83
CA SER A 145 -6.49 18.74 12.74
C SER A 145 -5.29 19.69 12.67
N ASN A 146 -4.09 19.14 12.47
CA ASN A 146 -2.93 19.94 12.08
C ASN A 146 -3.04 20.37 10.61
N ASN A 147 -2.90 21.66 10.34
CA ASN A 147 -2.89 22.19 8.99
C ASN A 147 -1.46 22.27 8.47
N ILE A 148 -0.96 21.18 7.89
CA ILE A 148 0.41 21.07 7.38
C ILE A 148 0.38 21.00 5.84
N GLN A 149 0.65 22.14 5.20
CA GLN A 149 0.71 22.31 3.74
C GLN A 149 2.13 22.21 3.18
N GLY A 150 3.16 22.47 4.00
CA GLY A 150 4.57 22.27 3.67
C GLY A 150 5.12 20.92 4.14
N THR A 151 6.41 20.89 4.48
CA THR A 151 7.10 19.70 5.00
C THR A 151 7.40 19.86 6.49
N LEU A 152 6.88 18.96 7.33
CA LEU A 152 7.18 18.90 8.76
C LEU A 152 7.96 17.62 9.07
N THR A 153 9.09 17.73 9.73
CA THR A 153 9.87 16.59 10.25
C THR A 153 9.79 16.58 11.77
N LEU A 154 9.31 15.48 12.34
CA LEU A 154 9.21 15.25 13.78
C LEU A 154 10.20 14.15 14.19
N ASN A 155 11.32 14.55 14.79
CA ASN A 155 12.36 13.64 15.26
C ASN A 155 12.24 13.32 16.76
N GLY A 156 11.64 14.22 17.55
CA GLY A 156 11.32 13.96 18.95
C GLY A 156 10.12 13.01 19.14
N ALA A 157 10.09 12.32 20.28
CA ALA A 157 8.99 11.41 20.61
C ALA A 157 7.68 12.18 20.78
N ILE A 158 6.59 11.63 20.23
CA ILE A 158 5.26 12.21 20.31
C ILE A 158 4.47 11.51 21.40
N SER A 159 3.82 12.28 22.26
CA SER A 159 3.00 11.81 23.38
C SER A 159 1.62 12.45 23.38
N GLY A 160 0.64 11.81 24.04
CA GLY A 160 -0.71 12.35 24.20
C GLY A 160 -1.80 11.52 23.52
N ASN A 161 -2.79 12.20 22.93
CA ASN A 161 -4.10 11.60 22.60
C ASN A 161 -4.26 11.16 21.13
N GLY A 162 -3.26 11.37 20.25
CA GLY A 162 -3.33 11.01 18.83
C GLY A 162 -2.67 12.05 17.92
N PHE A 163 -2.60 11.74 16.63
CA PHE A 163 -2.05 12.63 15.61
C PHE A 163 -3.03 12.79 14.45
N ILE A 164 -3.39 14.02 14.07
CA ILE A 164 -4.31 14.27 12.94
C ILE A 164 -3.63 15.16 11.90
N LYS A 165 -3.46 14.64 10.68
CA LYS A 165 -2.95 15.36 9.50
C LYS A 165 -4.11 15.82 8.62
N GLY A 166 -4.33 17.14 8.55
CA GLY A 166 -5.54 17.72 7.94
C GLY A 166 -5.43 18.20 6.48
N SER A 167 -4.23 18.52 5.97
CA SER A 167 -4.06 19.20 4.67
C SER A 167 -3.00 18.56 3.78
N GLY A 168 -2.61 19.17 2.64
CA GLY A 168 -1.93 18.47 1.54
C GLY A 168 -0.42 18.22 1.66
N GLY A 169 0.28 18.78 2.66
CA GLY A 169 1.74 18.66 2.80
C GLY A 169 2.24 17.29 3.27
N THR A 170 3.53 17.20 3.61
CA THR A 170 4.18 15.97 4.10
C THR A 170 4.59 16.09 5.57
N VAL A 171 4.37 15.03 6.34
CA VAL A 171 4.92 14.88 7.70
C VAL A 171 5.81 13.66 7.78
N TYR A 172 7.03 13.82 8.28
CA TYR A 172 7.90 12.71 8.68
C TYR A 172 7.76 12.47 10.18
N LEU A 173 7.29 11.28 10.58
CA LEU A 173 7.27 10.82 11.96
C LEU A 173 8.46 9.88 12.18
N ASN A 174 9.65 10.48 12.35
CA ASN A 174 10.91 9.73 12.37
C ASN A 174 11.15 9.02 13.70
N ASN A 175 10.59 9.53 14.80
CA ASN A 175 10.79 8.92 16.10
C ASN A 175 10.09 7.56 16.20
N THR A 176 10.87 6.50 16.43
CA THR A 176 10.34 5.12 16.49
C THR A 176 9.73 4.77 17.86
N ASN A 177 9.75 5.68 18.82
CA ASN A 177 9.34 5.46 20.21
C ASN A 177 8.23 6.43 20.67
N SER A 178 7.37 6.90 19.76
CA SER A 178 6.21 7.70 20.13
C SER A 178 5.17 6.85 20.86
N ASP A 179 4.57 7.40 21.92
CA ASP A 179 3.78 6.66 22.92
C ASP A 179 2.31 7.11 23.02
N TYR A 180 1.87 8.04 22.18
CA TYR A 180 0.47 8.47 22.15
C TYR A 180 -0.48 7.29 21.89
N THR A 181 -1.65 7.32 22.53
CA THR A 181 -2.54 6.17 22.63
C THR A 181 -3.73 6.22 21.67
N GLY A 182 -4.07 7.40 21.13
CA GLY A 182 -5.09 7.52 20.10
C GLY A 182 -4.53 7.35 18.67
N PRO A 183 -5.41 7.40 17.66
CA PRO A 183 -5.04 7.05 16.31
C PRO A 183 -4.17 8.12 15.64
N THR A 184 -3.45 7.67 14.61
CA THR A 184 -2.93 8.53 13.55
C THR A 184 -3.98 8.65 12.45
N THR A 185 -4.57 9.82 12.29
CA THR A 185 -5.56 10.10 11.24
C THR A 185 -4.93 10.93 10.13
N ILE A 186 -4.96 10.42 8.91
CA ILE A 186 -4.53 11.10 7.70
C ILE A 186 -5.78 11.48 6.91
N THR A 187 -6.21 12.73 7.04
CA THR A 187 -7.33 13.27 6.28
C THR A 187 -6.88 13.63 4.86
N GLN A 188 -5.67 14.19 4.71
CA GLN A 188 -5.07 14.62 3.43
C GLN A 188 -3.55 14.58 3.48
N GLY A 189 -2.91 14.55 2.31
CA GLY A 189 -1.45 14.58 2.17
C GLY A 189 -0.76 13.32 2.70
N THR A 190 0.55 13.44 2.94
CA THR A 190 1.42 12.30 3.24
C THR A 190 1.91 12.31 4.68
N VAL A 191 1.90 11.14 5.32
CA VAL A 191 2.68 10.85 6.53
C VAL A 191 3.70 9.76 6.21
N VAL A 192 4.98 10.04 6.45
CA VAL A 192 6.10 9.13 6.25
C VAL A 192 6.56 8.59 7.59
N VAL A 193 6.75 7.27 7.67
CA VAL A 193 7.10 6.56 8.90
C VAL A 193 8.19 5.53 8.66
N THR A 194 8.98 5.22 9.68
CA THR A 194 10.05 4.20 9.60
C THR A 194 9.80 3.01 10.52
N LYS A 195 8.88 3.13 11.49
CA LYS A 195 8.50 2.07 12.44
C LYS A 195 6.99 1.88 12.53
N LEU A 196 6.53 0.67 12.31
CA LEU A 196 5.16 0.20 12.49
C LEU A 196 5.18 -1.06 13.36
N ALA A 197 5.28 -0.87 14.68
CA ALA A 197 5.23 -1.98 15.64
C ALA A 197 3.81 -2.56 15.80
N ASP A 198 3.61 -3.50 16.72
CA ASP A 198 2.29 -4.00 17.11
C ASP A 198 1.51 -2.99 17.97
N GLY A 199 0.17 -3.12 17.99
CA GLY A 199 -0.71 -2.36 18.89
C GLY A 199 -0.31 -2.55 20.35
N GLY A 200 -0.18 -1.46 21.09
CA GLY A 200 0.33 -1.49 22.46
C GLY A 200 1.85 -1.34 22.61
N ALA A 201 2.62 -1.37 21.51
CA ALA A 201 4.05 -1.05 21.50
C ALA A 201 4.31 0.31 20.84
N ASN A 202 5.25 1.08 21.37
CA ASN A 202 5.61 2.39 20.82
C ASN A 202 6.06 2.26 19.35
N SER A 203 5.70 3.24 18.53
CA SER A 203 6.04 3.26 17.10
C SER A 203 6.05 4.68 16.53
N SER A 204 6.38 4.85 15.24
CA SER A 204 6.25 6.15 14.57
C SER A 204 4.82 6.69 14.62
N ILE A 205 3.83 5.79 14.57
CA ILE A 205 2.40 6.15 14.63
C ILE A 205 1.79 6.03 16.02
N GLY A 206 2.64 6.12 17.07
CA GLY A 206 2.23 6.02 18.46
C GLY A 206 2.12 4.58 18.95
N LYS A 207 1.75 4.43 20.22
CA LYS A 207 1.53 3.14 20.87
C LYS A 207 0.19 2.53 20.48
N GLY A 208 -0.83 3.37 20.35
CA GLY A 208 -2.22 2.92 20.31
C GLY A 208 -2.65 2.29 21.63
N ASN A 209 -3.94 1.96 21.76
CA ASN A 209 -4.43 1.18 22.89
C ASN A 209 -4.31 -0.32 22.61
N SER A 210 -3.77 -1.11 23.54
CA SER A 210 -3.50 -2.56 23.36
C SER A 210 -4.74 -3.44 23.43
N THR A 211 -5.87 -2.93 23.92
CA THR A 211 -7.14 -3.65 23.97
C THR A 211 -8.06 -3.17 22.85
N PRO A 212 -8.40 -4.01 21.85
CA PRO A 212 -9.47 -3.67 20.92
C PRO A 212 -10.77 -3.62 21.72
N ALA A 213 -11.18 -2.44 22.16
CA ALA A 213 -12.49 -2.27 22.76
C ALA A 213 -13.54 -2.59 21.67
N ASN A 214 -14.21 -3.73 21.82
CA ASN A 214 -15.45 -4.12 21.12
C ASN A 214 -15.50 -3.79 19.62
N GLY A 215 -14.64 -4.39 18.79
CA GLY A 215 -14.81 -4.30 17.32
C GLY A 215 -14.79 -2.87 16.76
N ALA A 216 -14.37 -1.86 17.53
CA ALA A 216 -14.32 -0.47 17.11
C ALA A 216 -13.02 -0.19 16.34
N GLN A 217 -13.08 -0.60 15.09
CA GLN A 217 -12.39 -0.25 13.84
C GLN A 217 -11.40 0.95 13.73
N ALA A 218 -11.35 1.94 14.64
CA ALA A 218 -10.64 3.23 14.43
C ALA A 218 -9.39 3.48 15.32
N GLN A 219 -8.76 2.45 15.90
CA GLN A 219 -7.88 2.66 17.06
C GLN A 219 -6.40 2.97 16.78
N TYR A 220 -5.91 2.79 15.54
CA TYR A 220 -4.48 2.95 15.24
C TYR A 220 -4.18 3.88 14.06
N LEU A 221 -4.78 3.61 12.91
CA LEU A 221 -4.56 4.36 11.67
C LEU A 221 -5.90 4.59 10.97
N VAL A 222 -6.16 5.83 10.54
CA VAL A 222 -7.34 6.21 9.76
C VAL A 222 -6.90 6.96 8.51
N LEU A 223 -7.38 6.54 7.34
CA LEU A 223 -7.08 7.16 6.05
C LEU A 223 -8.35 7.79 5.45
N GLY A 224 -8.24 9.00 4.92
CA GLY A 224 -9.28 9.62 4.09
C GLY A 224 -10.48 10.19 4.85
N ASN A 225 -10.30 10.57 6.12
CA ASN A 225 -11.35 11.19 6.93
C ASN A 225 -11.59 12.67 6.53
N GLY A 226 -12.07 12.88 5.30
CA GLY A 226 -12.33 14.20 4.71
C GLY A 226 -13.03 14.09 3.34
N ALA A 227 -12.85 15.10 2.48
CA ALA A 227 -13.39 15.12 1.12
C ALA A 227 -12.33 14.83 0.04
N SER A 228 -11.06 14.77 0.41
CA SER A 228 -9.93 14.66 -0.52
C SER A 228 -9.35 13.26 -0.51
N THR A 229 -8.99 12.76 -1.69
CA THR A 229 -8.50 11.40 -1.94
C THR A 229 -7.00 11.24 -1.74
N SER A 230 -6.33 12.26 -1.20
CA SER A 230 -4.85 12.34 -1.11
C SER A 230 -4.24 11.74 0.14
N ALA A 231 -5.04 11.15 1.04
CA ALA A 231 -4.52 10.57 2.28
C ALA A 231 -3.55 9.41 2.01
N ARG A 232 -2.29 9.55 2.44
CA ARG A 232 -1.22 8.59 2.18
C ARG A 232 -0.38 8.33 3.43
N LEU A 233 -0.25 7.05 3.79
CA LEU A 233 0.81 6.58 4.66
C LEU A 233 1.94 6.00 3.80
N THR A 234 3.15 6.50 3.98
CA THR A 234 4.37 5.98 3.35
C THR A 234 5.24 5.30 4.40
N TYR A 235 5.46 4.00 4.26
CA TYR A 235 6.45 3.27 5.03
C TYR A 235 7.81 3.35 4.33
N ALA A 236 8.80 3.90 5.02
CA ALA A 236 10.16 4.14 4.52
C ALA A 236 11.25 3.40 5.36
N GLY A 237 10.84 2.41 6.17
CA GLY A 237 11.74 1.70 7.08
C GLY A 237 12.49 0.52 6.46
N ALA A 238 13.30 -0.16 7.28
CA ALA A 238 14.12 -1.30 6.89
C ALA A 238 13.38 -2.66 6.89
N GLY A 239 12.06 -2.65 7.13
CA GLY A 239 11.22 -3.82 7.31
C GLY A 239 10.54 -3.82 8.67
N ASP A 240 9.23 -4.10 8.70
CA ASP A 240 8.47 -4.20 9.94
C ASP A 240 7.22 -5.07 9.78
N SER A 241 6.70 -5.55 10.91
CA SER A 241 5.39 -6.19 10.97
C SER A 241 4.53 -5.54 12.03
N THR A 242 3.23 -5.44 11.75
CA THR A 242 2.24 -4.90 12.66
C THR A 242 0.96 -5.71 12.66
N ASN A 243 0.45 -6.02 13.84
CA ASN A 243 -0.89 -6.56 14.06
C ASN A 243 -1.99 -5.49 14.12
N ARG A 244 -1.67 -4.23 13.79
CA ARG A 244 -2.64 -3.13 13.79
C ARG A 244 -3.55 -3.22 12.58
N LEU A 245 -4.86 -3.14 12.82
CA LEU A 245 -5.84 -2.82 11.77
C LEU A 245 -5.84 -1.31 11.49
N PHE A 246 -6.41 -0.94 10.35
CA PHE A 246 -6.64 0.45 9.96
C PHE A 246 -8.05 0.67 9.43
N THR A 247 -8.43 1.94 9.30
CA THR A 247 -9.69 2.36 8.68
C THR A 247 -9.45 3.04 7.35
N ILE A 248 -10.23 2.66 6.34
CA ILE A 248 -10.42 3.40 5.09
C ILE A 248 -11.74 4.16 5.21
N HIS A 249 -11.69 5.48 5.26
CA HIS A 249 -12.87 6.33 5.35
C HIS A 249 -13.40 6.71 3.95
N GLN A 250 -14.37 7.60 3.88
CA GLN A 250 -15.14 7.94 2.68
C GLN A 250 -14.31 8.40 1.46
N SER A 251 -13.14 9.02 1.64
CA SER A 251 -12.30 9.46 0.51
C SER A 251 -11.30 8.41 0.03
N GLY A 252 -11.30 7.21 0.63
CA GLY A 252 -10.30 6.20 0.34
C GLY A 252 -8.94 6.52 0.97
N GLY A 253 -7.89 5.87 0.49
CA GLY A 253 -6.55 6.08 1.05
C GLY A 253 -5.47 5.35 0.28
N THR A 254 -4.24 5.69 0.60
CA THR A 254 -3.04 5.05 0.05
C THR A 254 -2.18 4.51 1.18
N ILE A 255 -1.75 3.25 1.05
CA ILE A 255 -0.58 2.75 1.75
C ILE A 255 0.52 2.53 0.70
N GLU A 256 1.67 3.12 0.97
CA GLU A 256 2.85 3.01 0.13
C GLU A 256 3.99 2.34 0.89
N SER A 257 4.61 1.33 0.27
CA SER A 257 5.87 0.77 0.74
C SER A 257 7.06 1.26 -0.10
N ALA A 258 7.79 2.22 0.43
CA ALA A 258 8.95 2.86 -0.21
C ALA A 258 10.27 2.61 0.54
N GLY A 259 10.22 1.85 1.64
CA GLY A 259 11.37 1.52 2.46
C GLY A 259 12.27 0.43 1.86
N ALA A 260 13.42 0.21 2.51
CA ALA A 260 14.36 -0.84 2.13
C ALA A 260 13.84 -2.26 2.44
N GLY A 261 12.95 -2.40 3.44
CA GLY A 261 12.31 -3.68 3.77
C GLY A 261 10.79 -3.63 3.70
N ALA A 262 10.18 -4.81 3.64
CA ALA A 262 8.74 -4.96 3.48
C ALA A 262 7.96 -4.54 4.74
N VAL A 263 6.76 -3.98 4.55
CA VAL A 263 5.78 -3.74 5.61
C VAL A 263 4.73 -4.83 5.62
N GLN A 264 4.48 -5.44 6.78
CA GLN A 264 3.53 -6.54 6.91
C GLN A 264 2.41 -6.21 7.91
N PHE A 265 1.19 -6.00 7.43
CA PHE A 265 -0.01 -5.90 8.27
C PHE A 265 -0.57 -7.31 8.49
N THR A 266 -0.19 -7.93 9.61
CA THR A 266 -0.35 -9.37 9.87
C THR A 266 -1.73 -9.75 10.41
N ASN A 267 -2.50 -8.77 10.91
CA ASN A 267 -3.83 -9.02 11.46
C ASN A 267 -4.80 -9.53 10.37
N THR A 268 -5.47 -10.64 10.64
CA THR A 268 -6.43 -11.29 9.73
C THR A 268 -7.86 -10.77 9.86
N GLY A 269 -8.12 -9.90 10.85
CA GLY A 269 -9.43 -9.28 11.05
C GLY A 269 -9.84 -8.36 9.90
N THR A 270 -11.13 -8.04 9.84
CA THR A 270 -11.69 -7.16 8.81
C THR A 270 -11.18 -5.73 8.95
N ILE A 271 -10.65 -5.19 7.86
CA ILE A 271 -10.29 -3.77 7.73
C ILE A 271 -11.56 -2.94 7.72
N ALA A 272 -11.57 -1.88 8.51
CA ALA A 272 -12.74 -1.03 8.60
C ALA A 272 -12.91 -0.18 7.36
N VAL A 273 -14.14 -0.14 6.82
CA VAL A 273 -14.51 0.75 5.73
C VAL A 273 -15.71 1.58 6.17
N SER A 274 -15.46 2.87 6.45
CA SER A 274 -16.41 3.76 7.12
C SER A 274 -16.88 4.91 6.24
N GLY A 275 -18.06 5.45 6.54
CA GLY A 275 -18.73 6.46 5.71
C GLY A 275 -19.41 5.88 4.46
N ALA A 276 -20.38 6.58 3.91
CA ALA A 276 -21.10 6.18 2.68
C ALA A 276 -20.40 6.71 1.41
N GLY A 277 -20.58 6.02 0.28
CA GLY A 277 -20.04 6.43 -1.03
C GLY A 277 -19.07 5.45 -1.71
N GLU A 278 -18.57 5.82 -2.87
CA GLU A 278 -17.51 5.03 -3.51
C GLU A 278 -16.14 5.51 -3.04
N ARG A 279 -15.16 4.60 -2.99
CA ARG A 279 -13.80 4.92 -2.60
C ARG A 279 -12.77 4.01 -3.23
N ALA A 280 -11.54 4.50 -3.31
CA ALA A 280 -10.39 3.73 -3.77
C ALA A 280 -9.43 3.44 -2.61
N PHE A 281 -9.02 2.19 -2.48
CA PHE A 281 -7.85 1.83 -1.70
C PHE A 281 -6.67 1.60 -2.64
N ASN A 282 -5.57 2.31 -2.38
CA ASN A 282 -4.42 2.32 -3.25
C ASN A 282 -3.23 1.66 -2.55
N LEU A 283 -2.67 0.64 -3.17
CA LEU A 283 -1.42 0.00 -2.78
C LEU A 283 -0.33 0.50 -3.72
N ARG A 284 0.67 1.18 -3.16
CA ARG A 284 1.72 1.89 -3.88
C ARG A 284 3.11 1.51 -3.39
N GLY A 285 4.12 2.03 -4.08
CA GLY A 285 5.52 1.98 -3.66
C GLY A 285 6.39 1.05 -4.49
N THR A 286 7.70 1.19 -4.30
CA THR A 286 8.74 0.52 -5.10
C THR A 286 9.37 -0.67 -4.38
N ASN A 287 8.99 -0.95 -3.14
CA ASN A 287 9.52 -2.10 -2.41
C ASN A 287 9.07 -3.41 -3.06
N THR A 288 10.01 -4.20 -3.57
CA THR A 288 9.76 -5.50 -4.23
C THR A 288 9.65 -6.66 -3.25
N GLY A 289 9.90 -6.41 -1.97
CA GLY A 289 9.69 -7.39 -0.90
C GLY A 289 8.21 -7.69 -0.68
N ARG A 290 7.94 -8.63 0.23
CA ARG A 290 6.61 -9.17 0.51
C ARG A 290 5.76 -8.23 1.38
N ASN A 291 5.29 -7.12 0.81
CA ASN A 291 4.41 -6.19 1.55
C ASN A 291 3.03 -6.82 1.71
N LEU A 292 2.56 -7.01 2.95
CA LEU A 292 1.39 -7.83 3.24
C LEU A 292 0.22 -7.00 3.78
N ILE A 293 -0.97 -7.23 3.23
CA ILE A 293 -2.26 -6.93 3.86
C ILE A 293 -2.98 -8.25 4.12
N ASN A 294 -3.02 -8.68 5.38
CA ASN A 294 -3.62 -9.97 5.75
C ASN A 294 -5.11 -9.85 6.13
N GLY A 295 -5.55 -8.65 6.50
CA GLY A 295 -6.94 -8.39 6.88
C GLY A 295 -7.89 -8.45 5.68
N SER A 296 -9.13 -8.87 5.90
CA SER A 296 -10.15 -8.85 4.85
C SER A 296 -10.60 -7.43 4.55
N ILE A 297 -10.64 -7.07 3.27
CA ILE A 297 -11.16 -5.79 2.79
C ILE A 297 -12.59 -6.00 2.30
N GLY A 298 -13.54 -5.23 2.81
CA GLY A 298 -14.93 -5.24 2.37
C GLY A 298 -15.36 -3.92 1.75
N ASP A 299 -16.61 -3.87 1.29
CA ASP A 299 -17.25 -2.62 0.95
C ASP A 299 -17.62 -1.81 2.21
N SER A 300 -17.96 -0.55 1.98
CA SER A 300 -18.56 0.26 3.03
C SER A 300 -20.01 -0.15 3.32
N ALA A 301 -20.52 0.21 4.49
CA ALA A 301 -21.95 0.06 4.77
C ALA A 301 -22.82 0.82 3.74
N GLY A 302 -23.96 0.24 3.35
CA GLY A 302 -24.88 0.80 2.36
C GLY A 302 -24.54 0.36 0.93
N THR A 303 -24.67 1.25 -0.04
CA THR A 303 -24.41 0.99 -1.49
C THR A 303 -23.00 1.39 -1.94
N GLY A 304 -22.11 1.70 -0.99
CA GLY A 304 -20.82 2.29 -1.30
C GLY A 304 -19.75 1.24 -1.59
N VAL A 305 -19.30 1.20 -2.85
CA VAL A 305 -18.33 0.22 -3.34
C VAL A 305 -16.89 0.66 -3.06
N LEU A 306 -16.02 -0.29 -2.69
CA LEU A 306 -14.58 -0.12 -2.64
C LEU A 306 -13.93 -0.73 -3.87
N ARG A 307 -13.07 0.04 -4.53
CA ARG A 307 -12.15 -0.45 -5.57
C ARG A 307 -10.72 -0.51 -5.05
N LEU A 308 -9.95 -1.48 -5.53
CA LEU A 308 -8.54 -1.64 -5.18
C LEU A 308 -7.66 -1.28 -6.38
N ASN A 309 -6.65 -0.45 -6.15
CA ASN A 309 -5.64 -0.12 -7.16
C ASN A 309 -4.26 -0.54 -6.67
N LYS A 310 -3.62 -1.46 -7.37
CA LYS A 310 -2.18 -1.75 -7.24
C LYS A 310 -1.42 -0.95 -8.30
N MET A 311 -0.49 -0.12 -7.85
CA MET A 311 0.32 0.76 -8.69
C MET A 311 1.80 0.67 -8.29
N ASP A 312 2.64 1.31 -9.10
CA ASP A 312 4.10 1.38 -8.95
C ASP A 312 4.77 -0.02 -8.97
N SER A 313 6.10 -0.08 -9.07
CA SER A 313 6.84 -1.32 -9.35
C SER A 313 6.88 -2.34 -8.21
N GLY A 314 6.43 -1.99 -7.00
CA GLY A 314 6.55 -2.85 -5.82
C GLY A 314 5.63 -4.07 -5.84
N THR A 315 5.81 -4.94 -4.84
CA THR A 315 5.03 -6.16 -4.64
C THR A 315 4.10 -6.01 -3.44
N TRP A 316 2.83 -6.35 -3.60
CA TRP A 316 1.86 -6.42 -2.51
C TRP A 316 1.15 -7.78 -2.48
N ILE A 317 0.91 -8.30 -1.28
CA ILE A 317 0.22 -9.56 -1.02
C ILE A 317 -1.12 -9.25 -0.33
N LEU A 318 -2.19 -9.83 -0.85
CA LEU A 318 -3.48 -9.90 -0.19
C LEU A 318 -3.67 -11.32 0.38
N GLY A 319 -3.61 -11.43 1.71
CA GLY A 319 -3.79 -12.71 2.42
C GLY A 319 -5.23 -12.96 2.88
N GLY A 320 -6.04 -11.90 3.04
CA GLY A 320 -7.40 -12.01 3.55
C GLY A 320 -8.43 -12.46 2.51
N ALA A 321 -9.57 -12.99 2.98
CA ALA A 321 -10.74 -13.23 2.16
C ALA A 321 -11.49 -11.92 1.90
N ASN A 322 -11.23 -11.27 0.77
CA ASN A 322 -11.77 -9.95 0.47
C ASN A 322 -13.19 -10.05 -0.11
N THR A 323 -14.05 -9.12 0.30
CA THR A 323 -15.48 -9.11 -0.01
C THR A 323 -15.95 -7.81 -0.65
N TYR A 324 -15.04 -6.88 -0.97
CA TYR A 324 -15.40 -5.70 -1.74
C TYR A 324 -15.87 -6.10 -3.15
N THR A 325 -16.85 -5.37 -3.67
CA THR A 325 -17.49 -5.68 -4.96
C THR A 325 -16.91 -4.87 -6.12
N GLY A 326 -16.13 -3.84 -5.84
CA GLY A 326 -15.52 -3.00 -6.86
C GLY A 326 -14.31 -3.63 -7.54
N ASN A 327 -13.94 -3.07 -8.67
CA ASN A 327 -12.87 -3.61 -9.49
C ASN A 327 -11.51 -3.55 -8.80
N THR A 328 -10.65 -4.48 -9.18
CA THR A 328 -9.22 -4.48 -8.85
C THR A 328 -8.42 -4.12 -10.09
N ALA A 329 -7.69 -3.00 -10.05
CA ALA A 329 -6.79 -2.60 -11.13
C ALA A 329 -5.34 -2.82 -10.71
N ILE A 330 -4.59 -3.64 -11.47
CA ILE A 330 -3.15 -3.82 -11.33
C ILE A 330 -2.50 -3.06 -12.49
N SER A 331 -2.04 -1.85 -12.21
CA SER A 331 -1.49 -0.94 -13.22
C SER A 331 0.01 -1.13 -13.43
N ASP A 332 0.73 -1.56 -12.40
CA ASP A 332 2.18 -1.83 -12.43
C ASP A 332 2.60 -2.70 -11.22
N GLY A 333 3.78 -3.31 -11.30
CA GLY A 333 4.35 -4.20 -10.30
C GLY A 333 3.52 -5.47 -10.08
N THR A 334 3.64 -6.06 -8.89
CA THR A 334 3.06 -7.37 -8.59
C THR A 334 1.96 -7.30 -7.52
N LEU A 335 0.79 -7.88 -7.82
CA LEU A 335 -0.20 -8.25 -6.82
C LEU A 335 -0.21 -9.78 -6.66
N ILE A 336 0.11 -10.25 -5.46
CA ILE A 336 0.00 -11.66 -5.07
C ILE A 336 -1.32 -11.83 -4.30
N VAL A 337 -2.23 -12.64 -4.83
CA VAL A 337 -3.49 -12.98 -4.17
C VAL A 337 -3.34 -14.37 -3.56
N ASN A 338 -3.18 -14.45 -2.24
CA ASN A 338 -3.14 -15.71 -1.49
C ASN A 338 -4.45 -15.96 -0.72
N GLY A 339 -5.24 -14.90 -0.49
CA GLY A 339 -6.62 -15.00 -0.02
C GLY A 339 -7.61 -15.13 -1.18
N SER A 340 -8.67 -14.35 -1.15
CA SER A 340 -9.66 -14.31 -2.24
C SER A 340 -10.06 -12.89 -2.61
N LEU A 341 -10.40 -12.69 -3.89
CA LEU A 341 -11.13 -11.54 -4.40
C LEU A 341 -12.54 -12.00 -4.78
N LEU A 342 -13.55 -11.20 -4.47
CA LEU A 342 -14.94 -11.58 -4.70
C LEU A 342 -15.22 -11.70 -6.21
N ALA A 343 -16.05 -12.67 -6.58
CA ALA A 343 -16.32 -12.98 -7.99
C ALA A 343 -17.01 -11.84 -8.77
N THR A 344 -17.66 -10.91 -8.07
CA THR A 344 -18.43 -9.81 -8.68
C THR A 344 -17.59 -8.62 -9.10
N GLY A 345 -16.35 -8.50 -8.61
CA GLY A 345 -15.43 -7.42 -9.00
C GLY A 345 -14.45 -7.91 -10.06
N ASP A 346 -14.35 -7.18 -11.17
CA ASP A 346 -13.40 -7.51 -12.24
C ASP A 346 -11.96 -7.20 -11.79
N VAL A 347 -11.03 -8.06 -12.18
CA VAL A 347 -9.59 -7.81 -12.05
C VAL A 347 -9.04 -7.45 -13.43
N THR A 348 -8.38 -6.29 -13.54
CA THR A 348 -7.66 -5.91 -14.76
C THR A 348 -6.17 -5.87 -14.49
N VAL A 349 -5.41 -6.65 -15.25
CA VAL A 349 -3.94 -6.66 -15.22
C VAL A 349 -3.44 -5.88 -16.43
N SER A 350 -2.75 -4.77 -16.20
CA SER A 350 -2.21 -3.91 -17.26
C SER A 350 -0.94 -4.50 -17.88
N ALA A 351 -0.51 -3.97 -19.02
CA ALA A 351 0.76 -4.35 -19.63
C ALA A 351 1.92 -4.20 -18.63
N ASN A 352 2.81 -5.20 -18.58
CA ASN A 352 3.93 -5.33 -17.65
C ASN A 352 3.56 -5.48 -16.15
N ALA A 353 2.28 -5.41 -15.79
CA ALA A 353 1.84 -5.71 -14.43
C ALA A 353 1.68 -7.22 -14.23
N ARG A 354 1.82 -7.68 -12.98
CA ARG A 354 1.78 -9.10 -12.61
C ARG A 354 0.65 -9.41 -11.63
N LEU A 355 -0.16 -10.40 -11.97
CA LEU A 355 -1.06 -11.10 -11.03
C LEU A 355 -0.46 -12.46 -10.69
N SER A 356 -0.40 -12.79 -9.42
CA SER A 356 0.23 -14.01 -8.92
C SER A 356 -0.46 -14.54 -7.65
N GLY A 357 0.01 -15.65 -7.09
CA GLY A 357 -0.44 -16.21 -5.83
C GLY A 357 -1.27 -17.49 -5.94
N ASN A 358 -1.64 -18.03 -4.77
CA ASN A 358 -2.34 -19.31 -4.60
C ASN A 358 -3.85 -19.18 -4.37
N GLY A 359 -4.36 -17.95 -4.44
CA GLY A 359 -5.70 -17.60 -4.03
C GLY A 359 -6.73 -17.73 -5.14
N SER A 360 -7.85 -17.02 -4.95
CA SER A 360 -8.92 -16.95 -5.94
C SER A 360 -9.30 -15.53 -6.34
N ALA A 361 -9.81 -15.38 -7.56
CA ALA A 361 -10.39 -14.13 -8.06
C ALA A 361 -11.64 -14.36 -8.92
N GLY A 362 -12.38 -13.28 -9.18
CA GLY A 362 -13.51 -13.26 -10.10
C GLY A 362 -13.10 -13.35 -11.56
N HIS A 363 -13.78 -12.57 -12.40
CA HIS A 363 -13.35 -12.38 -13.78
C HIS A 363 -12.02 -11.63 -13.82
N VAL A 364 -11.06 -12.13 -14.61
CA VAL A 364 -9.76 -11.50 -14.81
C VAL A 364 -9.53 -11.20 -16.29
N THR A 365 -9.26 -9.93 -16.60
CA THR A 365 -8.75 -9.50 -17.89
C THR A 365 -7.24 -9.28 -17.81
N ALA A 366 -6.48 -10.15 -18.48
CA ALA A 366 -5.06 -9.96 -18.73
C ALA A 366 -4.89 -9.11 -20.01
N SER A 367 -4.45 -7.86 -19.84
CA SER A 367 -4.17 -6.97 -20.98
C SER A 367 -2.96 -7.47 -21.77
N ALA A 368 -2.82 -6.98 -23.00
CA ALA A 368 -1.69 -7.37 -23.83
C ALA A 368 -0.35 -7.04 -23.15
N GLY A 369 0.56 -8.01 -23.09
CA GLY A 369 1.85 -7.84 -22.40
C GLY A 369 1.80 -7.90 -20.87
N SER A 370 0.66 -8.26 -20.27
CA SER A 370 0.57 -8.51 -18.82
C SER A 370 1.20 -9.85 -18.43
N ILE A 371 1.43 -10.06 -17.13
CA ILE A 371 2.03 -11.28 -16.60
C ILE A 371 1.03 -11.95 -15.64
N ILE A 372 0.77 -13.23 -15.88
CA ILE A 372 -0.01 -14.10 -15.01
C ILE A 372 0.94 -15.19 -14.53
N ALA A 373 1.11 -15.33 -13.22
CA ALA A 373 2.05 -16.26 -12.63
C ALA A 373 1.40 -16.98 -11.45
N PRO A 374 0.68 -18.08 -11.71
CA PRO A 374 0.09 -18.88 -10.65
C PRO A 374 1.12 -19.22 -9.57
N GLY A 375 0.69 -19.25 -8.31
CA GLY A 375 1.60 -19.55 -7.22
C GLY A 375 2.50 -18.39 -6.80
N ASP A 376 3.43 -18.69 -5.90
CA ASP A 376 4.42 -17.81 -5.29
C ASP A 376 5.65 -18.70 -4.98
N GLY A 377 6.25 -19.21 -6.06
CA GLY A 377 6.73 -20.59 -6.16
C GLY A 377 5.63 -21.49 -6.74
N VAL A 378 5.84 -22.80 -6.80
CA VAL A 378 4.84 -23.73 -7.35
C VAL A 378 3.49 -23.61 -6.64
N GLY A 379 2.42 -23.47 -7.42
CA GLY A 379 1.10 -23.22 -6.87
C GLY A 379 -0.06 -23.15 -7.85
N ARG A 380 -1.26 -22.86 -7.33
CA ARG A 380 -2.50 -22.77 -8.11
C ARG A 380 -3.17 -21.42 -7.92
N LEU A 381 -3.34 -20.67 -9.01
CA LEU A 381 -4.22 -19.51 -9.05
C LEU A 381 -5.58 -19.91 -9.62
N THR A 382 -6.67 -19.63 -8.89
CA THR A 382 -8.03 -19.95 -9.34
C THR A 382 -8.79 -18.69 -9.74
N VAL A 383 -9.42 -18.66 -10.91
CA VAL A 383 -10.20 -17.51 -11.39
C VAL A 383 -11.57 -17.95 -11.90
N ALA A 384 -12.59 -17.11 -11.76
CA ALA A 384 -13.95 -17.48 -12.19
C ALA A 384 -14.07 -17.57 -13.71
N SER A 385 -13.49 -16.60 -14.43
CA SER A 385 -13.35 -16.58 -15.87
C SER A 385 -12.12 -15.73 -16.23
N MET A 386 -11.57 -15.93 -17.43
CA MET A 386 -10.30 -15.31 -17.81
C MET A 386 -10.31 -14.85 -19.27
N ASP A 387 -9.91 -13.61 -19.51
CA ASP A 387 -9.57 -13.10 -20.83
C ASP A 387 -8.05 -12.97 -20.95
N LEU A 388 -7.42 -13.82 -21.76
CA LEU A 388 -6.00 -13.75 -22.09
C LEU A 388 -5.82 -13.02 -23.44
N ARG A 389 -5.26 -11.81 -23.39
CA ARG A 389 -4.96 -11.03 -24.61
C ARG A 389 -3.57 -11.33 -25.16
N ALA A 390 -3.36 -10.96 -26.41
CA ALA A 390 -2.09 -11.03 -27.14
C ALA A 390 -0.85 -10.69 -26.28
N ASN A 391 0.21 -11.48 -26.39
CA ASN A 391 1.48 -11.29 -25.67
C ASN A 391 1.38 -11.32 -24.14
N THR A 392 0.27 -11.78 -23.55
CA THR A 392 0.25 -12.10 -22.12
C THR A 392 1.28 -13.20 -21.84
N VAL A 393 2.05 -13.03 -20.77
CA VAL A 393 3.03 -14.01 -20.31
C VAL A 393 2.39 -14.83 -19.20
N LEU A 394 2.26 -16.14 -19.42
CA LEU A 394 1.98 -17.10 -18.37
C LEU A 394 3.31 -17.66 -17.88
N GLU A 395 3.72 -17.27 -16.68
CA GLU A 395 4.90 -17.85 -16.03
C GLU A 395 4.49 -19.11 -15.27
N LEU A 396 5.29 -20.17 -15.43
CA LEU A 396 5.07 -21.47 -14.81
C LEU A 396 6.36 -21.95 -14.13
N ASP A 397 6.26 -22.17 -12.83
CA ASP A 397 7.24 -22.85 -12.01
C ASP A 397 6.99 -24.37 -12.06
N LEU A 398 8.04 -25.14 -12.36
CA LEU A 398 8.01 -26.60 -12.51
C LEU A 398 8.95 -27.23 -11.48
N ALA A 399 8.45 -28.00 -10.51
CA ALA A 399 9.25 -28.70 -9.51
C ALA A 399 9.41 -30.21 -9.79
N SER A 400 8.83 -30.70 -10.88
CA SER A 400 9.01 -32.08 -11.36
C SER A 400 9.14 -32.13 -12.88
N ASP A 401 9.50 -33.30 -13.40
CA ASP A 401 9.56 -33.63 -14.83
C ASP A 401 8.17 -33.91 -15.47
N GLY A 402 7.09 -33.47 -14.84
CA GLY A 402 5.71 -33.75 -15.27
C GLY A 402 5.10 -34.96 -14.59
N SER A 403 5.87 -35.69 -13.77
CA SER A 403 5.30 -36.61 -12.78
C SER A 403 4.72 -35.82 -11.59
N GLY A 404 3.48 -36.11 -11.19
CA GLY A 404 2.84 -35.45 -10.04
C GLY A 404 1.51 -34.78 -10.36
N THR A 405 1.22 -33.67 -9.66
CA THR A 405 -0.07 -32.99 -9.65
C THR A 405 0.08 -31.50 -9.93
N ALA A 406 -0.72 -30.99 -10.88
CA ALA A 406 -0.83 -29.57 -11.17
C ALA A 406 -1.28 -28.77 -9.93
N GLY A 407 -0.68 -27.60 -9.72
CA GLY A 407 -0.87 -26.75 -8.55
C GLY A 407 -0.09 -27.17 -7.31
N THR A 408 0.67 -28.27 -7.37
CA THR A 408 1.51 -28.79 -6.26
C THR A 408 2.94 -29.04 -6.73
N ASP A 409 3.11 -29.75 -7.86
CA ASP A 409 4.41 -30.11 -8.42
C ASP A 409 4.79 -29.23 -9.63
N TRP A 410 3.81 -28.54 -10.22
CA TRP A 410 4.00 -27.45 -11.18
C TRP A 410 2.85 -26.47 -11.07
N ASP A 411 3.05 -25.26 -11.58
CA ASP A 411 2.03 -24.22 -11.55
C ASP A 411 0.76 -24.59 -12.32
N GLN A 412 -0.37 -24.13 -11.81
CA GLN A 412 -1.66 -24.25 -12.49
C GLN A 412 -2.45 -22.95 -12.47
N LEU A 413 -2.83 -22.48 -13.66
CA LEU A 413 -3.94 -21.55 -13.82
C LEU A 413 -5.25 -22.33 -13.92
N ASN A 414 -6.12 -22.21 -12.93
CA ASN A 414 -7.40 -22.90 -12.89
C ASN A 414 -8.57 -21.93 -13.12
N VAL A 415 -9.22 -22.02 -14.27
CA VAL A 415 -10.37 -21.19 -14.65
C VAL A 415 -11.66 -21.97 -14.39
N THR A 416 -12.48 -21.57 -13.42
CA THR A 416 -13.69 -22.34 -13.06
C THR A 416 -14.88 -22.07 -13.98
N GLY A 417 -14.67 -21.35 -15.09
CA GLY A 417 -15.66 -20.97 -16.09
C GLY A 417 -15.01 -20.81 -17.45
N ASP A 418 -15.45 -19.80 -18.21
CA ASP A 418 -14.97 -19.56 -19.58
C ASP A 418 -13.54 -19.03 -19.60
N LEU A 419 -12.76 -19.52 -20.56
CA LEU A 419 -11.44 -19.03 -20.92
C LEU A 419 -11.51 -18.40 -22.32
N THR A 420 -11.35 -17.10 -22.41
CA THR A 420 -11.32 -16.37 -23.68
C THR A 420 -9.89 -16.11 -24.12
N LEU A 421 -9.54 -16.54 -25.33
CA LEU A 421 -8.27 -16.20 -25.97
C LEU A 421 -8.50 -15.06 -26.97
N VAL A 422 -8.03 -13.86 -26.64
CA VAL A 422 -8.42 -12.63 -27.35
C VAL A 422 -7.30 -12.15 -28.27
N ALA A 423 -7.60 -12.13 -29.57
CA ALA A 423 -6.73 -11.60 -30.63
C ALA A 423 -5.33 -12.24 -30.67
N LEU A 424 -5.22 -13.55 -30.41
CA LEU A 424 -3.94 -14.28 -30.51
C LEU A 424 -3.63 -14.68 -31.96
N GLY A 425 -2.34 -14.72 -32.30
CA GLY A 425 -1.84 -15.17 -33.60
C GLY A 425 -0.32 -15.30 -33.60
N SER A 426 0.27 -15.77 -34.70
CA SER A 426 1.71 -16.05 -34.79
C SER A 426 2.62 -14.83 -34.59
N GLY A 427 2.14 -13.61 -34.86
CA GLY A 427 2.86 -12.37 -34.58
C GLY A 427 2.64 -11.79 -33.18
N ASN A 428 1.71 -12.37 -32.42
CA ASN A 428 1.26 -11.87 -31.13
C ASN A 428 0.72 -13.02 -30.23
N PRO A 429 1.55 -14.05 -29.98
CA PRO A 429 1.14 -15.26 -29.26
C PRO A 429 0.96 -14.99 -27.77
N LEU A 430 0.33 -15.94 -27.07
CA LEU A 430 0.53 -16.09 -25.63
C LEU A 430 1.93 -16.66 -25.38
N GLN A 431 2.65 -16.13 -24.40
CA GLN A 431 3.98 -16.60 -24.04
C GLN A 431 3.87 -17.50 -22.81
N ILE A 432 4.42 -18.71 -22.89
CA ILE A 432 4.56 -19.62 -21.76
C ILE A 432 6.01 -19.58 -21.32
N LYS A 433 6.30 -18.96 -20.19
CA LYS A 433 7.65 -18.83 -19.68
C LYS A 433 7.89 -19.84 -18.57
N LEU A 434 8.91 -20.66 -18.71
CA LEU A 434 9.19 -21.76 -17.80
C LEU A 434 10.32 -21.40 -16.83
N THR A 435 10.16 -21.75 -15.56
CA THR A 435 11.22 -21.79 -14.55
C THR A 435 11.21 -23.15 -13.89
N THR A 436 12.36 -23.82 -13.79
CA THR A 436 12.46 -25.08 -13.03
C THR A 436 12.88 -24.82 -11.59
N PHE A 437 12.34 -25.63 -10.68
CA PHE A 437 12.55 -25.56 -9.24
C PHE A 437 13.12 -26.89 -8.74
N THR A 438 14.05 -26.81 -7.80
CA THR A 438 14.53 -27.95 -7.03
C THR A 438 13.45 -28.46 -6.08
N GLY A 439 13.59 -29.68 -5.57
CA GLY A 439 12.69 -30.21 -4.52
C GLY A 439 12.68 -29.39 -3.22
N ALA A 440 13.59 -28.42 -3.06
CA ALA A 440 13.61 -27.48 -1.95
C ALA A 440 12.76 -26.21 -2.17
N GLY A 441 12.13 -26.06 -3.35
CA GLY A 441 11.31 -24.89 -3.67
C GLY A 441 12.09 -23.66 -4.13
N GLU A 442 13.34 -23.85 -4.56
CA GLU A 442 14.20 -22.80 -5.12
C GLU A 442 14.48 -23.05 -6.60
N ALA A 443 14.63 -21.98 -7.40
CA ALA A 443 14.96 -22.10 -8.82
C ALA A 443 16.24 -22.94 -9.02
N GLY A 444 16.19 -23.93 -9.91
CA GLY A 444 17.29 -24.84 -10.15
C GLY A 444 16.90 -26.07 -10.96
N LEU A 445 17.75 -27.11 -10.92
CA LEU A 445 17.58 -28.33 -11.71
C LEU A 445 16.41 -29.18 -11.17
N LEU A 446 15.65 -29.77 -12.10
CA LEU A 446 14.76 -30.89 -11.82
C LEU A 446 15.61 -32.16 -11.59
N ASP A 447 15.43 -32.80 -10.44
CA ASP A 447 16.23 -33.97 -10.04
C ASP A 447 15.99 -35.21 -10.93
N SER A 448 14.77 -35.39 -11.43
CA SER A 448 14.38 -36.57 -12.22
C SER A 448 14.43 -36.36 -13.75
N TRP A 449 14.99 -35.23 -14.21
CA TRP A 449 14.98 -34.88 -15.62
C TRP A 449 15.77 -35.86 -16.50
N ASP A 450 15.09 -36.41 -17.50
CA ASP A 450 15.71 -37.14 -18.61
C ASP A 450 15.41 -36.45 -19.93
N ALA A 451 16.40 -35.74 -20.49
CA ALA A 451 16.24 -35.05 -21.77
C ALA A 451 15.89 -36.00 -22.93
N SER A 452 16.20 -37.30 -22.83
CA SER A 452 15.93 -38.29 -23.87
C SER A 452 14.50 -38.87 -23.84
N SER A 453 13.71 -38.52 -22.82
CA SER A 453 12.33 -38.95 -22.66
C SER A 453 11.34 -37.83 -22.94
N ASN A 454 10.14 -38.20 -23.40
CA ASN A 454 9.03 -37.25 -23.49
C ASN A 454 8.47 -36.98 -22.10
N HIS A 455 8.10 -35.73 -21.84
CA HIS A 455 7.53 -35.29 -20.57
C HIS A 455 6.23 -34.52 -20.80
N THR A 456 5.31 -34.59 -19.85
CA THR A 456 4.02 -33.89 -19.94
C THR A 456 3.61 -33.35 -18.59
N TRP A 457 3.49 -32.03 -18.48
CA TRP A 457 2.85 -31.36 -17.35
C TRP A 457 1.39 -31.13 -17.71
N ALA A 458 0.55 -32.02 -17.21
CA ALA A 458 -0.87 -32.00 -17.50
C ALA A 458 -1.55 -30.78 -16.84
N SER A 459 -2.49 -30.17 -17.56
CA SER A 459 -3.37 -29.12 -17.05
C SER A 459 -2.66 -27.90 -16.46
N ILE A 460 -1.61 -27.40 -17.14
CA ILE A 460 -0.98 -26.11 -16.79
C ILE A 460 -1.99 -24.95 -16.84
N VAL A 461 -2.99 -25.08 -17.71
CA VAL A 461 -4.21 -24.25 -17.71
C VAL A 461 -5.40 -25.19 -17.76
N ALA A 462 -6.29 -25.12 -16.79
CA ALA A 462 -7.55 -25.86 -16.76
C ALA A 462 -8.74 -24.89 -16.89
N PHE A 463 -9.81 -25.30 -17.58
CA PHE A 463 -11.05 -24.52 -17.67
C PHE A 463 -12.29 -25.41 -17.64
N SER A 464 -13.38 -24.96 -17.00
CA SER A 464 -14.63 -25.74 -16.98
C SER A 464 -15.64 -25.31 -18.06
N GLY A 465 -15.52 -24.06 -18.54
CA GLY A 465 -16.39 -23.46 -19.54
C GLY A 465 -15.88 -23.64 -20.97
N SER A 466 -16.26 -22.72 -21.85
CA SER A 466 -15.84 -22.72 -23.25
C SER A 466 -14.44 -22.11 -23.41
N VAL A 467 -13.74 -22.54 -24.46
CA VAL A 467 -12.55 -21.87 -24.98
C VAL A 467 -12.68 -21.74 -26.50
N ASP A 468 -12.44 -20.54 -27.02
CA ASP A 468 -12.29 -20.33 -28.45
C ASP A 468 -10.84 -20.68 -28.85
N TYR A 469 -10.63 -21.94 -29.21
CA TYR A 469 -9.34 -22.48 -29.63
C TYR A 469 -9.47 -23.10 -31.03
N ASP A 470 -8.92 -22.41 -32.02
CA ASP A 470 -8.98 -22.79 -33.44
C ASP A 470 -7.63 -23.28 -34.01
N ASN A 471 -6.49 -22.96 -33.38
CA ASN A 471 -5.16 -23.38 -33.84
C ASN A 471 -4.06 -23.30 -32.75
N ALA A 472 -2.96 -24.04 -33.00
CA ALA A 472 -1.82 -24.17 -32.09
C ALA A 472 -0.78 -23.03 -32.17
N GLU A 473 -0.86 -22.16 -33.18
CA GLU A 473 0.08 -21.04 -33.36
C GLU A 473 -0.14 -19.88 -32.37
N ARG A 474 -1.06 -20.08 -31.41
CA ARG A 474 -1.40 -19.12 -30.35
C ARG A 474 -0.44 -19.14 -29.17
N PHE A 475 0.46 -20.13 -29.07
CA PHE A 475 1.39 -20.27 -27.95
C PHE A 475 2.84 -20.29 -28.41
N VAL A 476 3.71 -19.59 -27.68
CA VAL A 476 5.17 -19.72 -27.79
C VAL A 476 5.70 -20.08 -26.41
N VAL A 477 6.55 -21.09 -26.34
CA VAL A 477 7.21 -21.49 -25.09
C VAL A 477 8.59 -20.85 -25.04
N ASP A 478 8.82 -20.04 -24.01
CA ASP A 478 10.12 -19.55 -23.58
C ASP A 478 10.66 -20.49 -22.50
N ALA A 479 11.70 -21.25 -22.86
CA ALA A 479 12.35 -22.23 -22.01
C ALA A 479 13.69 -21.72 -21.44
N ASP A 480 14.00 -20.43 -21.53
CA ASP A 480 15.28 -19.87 -21.06
C ASP A 480 15.49 -20.07 -19.54
N GLY A 481 14.41 -20.14 -18.77
CA GLY A 481 14.44 -20.44 -17.34
C GLY A 481 14.42 -21.94 -16.99
N PHE A 482 14.39 -22.83 -17.97
CA PHE A 482 14.47 -24.27 -17.75
C PHE A 482 15.94 -24.68 -17.53
N ALA A 483 16.30 -25.01 -16.29
CA ALA A 483 17.71 -25.12 -15.90
C ALA A 483 18.41 -26.38 -16.44
N ASN A 484 17.68 -27.47 -16.66
CA ASN A 484 18.27 -28.69 -17.18
C ASN A 484 18.56 -28.58 -18.69
N THR A 485 19.53 -29.36 -19.17
CA THR A 485 19.83 -29.41 -20.62
C THR A 485 18.66 -29.98 -21.40
N LEU A 486 18.30 -29.31 -22.49
CA LEU A 486 17.26 -29.71 -23.44
C LEU A 486 17.89 -30.27 -24.72
N ASN A 487 17.30 -31.31 -25.29
CA ASN A 487 17.65 -31.85 -26.63
C ASN A 487 16.43 -31.93 -27.57
N GLY A 488 15.28 -31.45 -27.10
CA GLY A 488 13.98 -31.56 -27.72
C GLY A 488 13.25 -30.22 -27.75
N VAL A 489 11.94 -30.26 -27.92
CA VAL A 489 11.10 -29.05 -28.04
C VAL A 489 9.88 -29.11 -27.14
N PHE A 490 9.47 -27.94 -26.64
CA PHE A 490 8.22 -27.79 -25.88
C PHE A 490 7.09 -27.29 -26.77
N ASN A 491 5.92 -27.92 -26.61
CA ASN A 491 4.68 -27.51 -27.24
C ASN A 491 3.54 -27.44 -26.20
N VAL A 492 2.55 -26.58 -26.46
CA VAL A 492 1.28 -26.59 -25.72
C VAL A 492 0.26 -27.40 -26.52
N VAL A 493 -0.36 -28.38 -25.87
CA VAL A 493 -1.34 -29.26 -26.50
C VAL A 493 -2.67 -29.14 -25.77
N ARG A 494 -3.76 -28.99 -26.53
CA ARG A 494 -5.11 -29.04 -25.94
C ARG A 494 -5.49 -30.48 -25.61
N ASN A 495 -5.92 -30.72 -24.37
CA ASN A 495 -6.42 -31.99 -23.89
C ASN A 495 -7.79 -31.79 -23.23
N GLY A 496 -8.85 -31.90 -24.04
CA GLY A 496 -10.22 -31.61 -23.61
C GLY A 496 -10.40 -30.19 -23.08
N ASN A 497 -10.63 -30.10 -21.78
CA ASN A 497 -10.88 -28.88 -21.00
C ASN A 497 -9.61 -28.33 -20.32
N ALA A 498 -8.44 -28.68 -20.87
CA ALA A 498 -7.16 -28.23 -20.37
C ALA A 498 -6.16 -28.00 -21.53
N PHE A 499 -5.12 -27.24 -21.22
CA PHE A 499 -3.88 -27.18 -21.98
C PHE A 499 -2.76 -27.85 -21.18
N ASP A 500 -2.05 -28.76 -21.84
CA ASP A 500 -0.91 -29.48 -21.31
C ASP A 500 0.38 -28.90 -21.91
N LEU A 501 1.45 -28.83 -21.11
CA LEU A 501 2.79 -28.56 -21.61
C LEU A 501 3.46 -29.89 -21.92
N VAL A 502 3.93 -30.07 -23.16
CA VAL A 502 4.52 -31.32 -23.63
C VAL A 502 5.93 -31.06 -24.11
N TYR A 503 6.91 -31.74 -23.52
CA TYR A 503 8.26 -31.81 -24.04
C TYR A 503 8.40 -33.08 -24.89
N THR A 504 8.85 -32.92 -26.14
CA THR A 504 9.16 -34.04 -27.04
C THR A 504 10.67 -34.12 -27.21
N ALA A 505 11.27 -35.22 -26.76
CA ALA A 505 12.70 -35.43 -26.86
C ALA A 505 13.18 -35.49 -28.31
N GLY A 506 14.37 -34.96 -28.58
CA GLY A 506 15.01 -35.10 -29.88
C GLY A 506 15.41 -36.55 -30.13
N ALA A 507 15.31 -37.00 -31.39
CA ALA A 507 15.76 -38.34 -31.77
C ALA A 507 17.28 -38.47 -31.51
N ILE A 508 17.66 -39.35 -30.59
CA ILE A 508 19.07 -39.74 -30.40
C ILE A 508 19.39 -40.82 -31.43
N PRO A 509 20.38 -40.65 -32.32
CA PRO A 509 20.80 -41.72 -33.22
C PRO A 509 21.22 -42.94 -32.40
N GLU A 510 20.55 -44.07 -32.57
CA GLU A 510 20.88 -45.27 -31.82
C GLU A 510 22.34 -45.71 -32.12
N PRO A 511 23.10 -46.19 -31.12
CA PRO A 511 24.43 -46.74 -31.34
C PRO A 511 24.45 -47.85 -32.41
N ALA A 512 23.34 -48.60 -32.53
CA ALA A 512 23.16 -49.64 -33.53
C ALA A 512 23.16 -49.10 -34.96
N THR A 513 22.61 -47.91 -35.22
CA THR A 513 22.62 -47.30 -36.55
C THR A 513 24.05 -46.93 -36.96
N CYS A 514 24.83 -46.38 -36.03
CA CYS A 514 26.25 -46.07 -36.24
C CYS A 514 27.11 -47.35 -36.38
N ALA A 515 26.83 -48.40 -35.60
CA ALA A 515 27.51 -49.69 -35.68
C ALA A 515 27.18 -50.46 -36.96
N LEU A 516 25.95 -50.36 -37.47
CA LEU A 516 25.52 -50.99 -38.70
C LEU A 516 26.11 -50.30 -39.93
N ILE A 517 26.18 -48.96 -39.93
CA ILE A 517 26.85 -48.19 -40.99
C ILE A 517 28.35 -48.50 -41.02
N SER A 518 29.03 -48.50 -39.86
CA SER A 518 30.45 -48.84 -39.79
C SER A 518 30.72 -50.33 -40.11
N GLY A 519 29.81 -51.22 -39.72
CA GLY A 519 29.82 -52.64 -40.10
C GLY A 519 29.67 -52.87 -41.61
N LEU A 520 28.75 -52.16 -42.27
CA LEU A 520 28.57 -52.21 -43.73
C LEU A 520 29.76 -51.62 -44.50
N VAL A 521 30.36 -50.54 -43.99
CA VAL A 521 31.59 -49.97 -44.55
C VAL A 521 32.75 -50.97 -44.45
N MET A 522 32.92 -51.63 -43.30
CA MET A 522 33.93 -52.69 -43.16
C MET A 522 33.66 -53.90 -44.07
N LEU A 523 32.40 -54.32 -44.22
CA LEU A 523 32.03 -55.38 -45.17
C LEU A 523 32.36 -54.99 -46.62
N GLY A 524 32.09 -53.73 -47.00
CA GLY A 524 32.44 -53.17 -48.30
C GLY A 524 33.95 -53.19 -48.56
N PHE A 525 34.76 -52.79 -47.58
CA PHE A 525 36.22 -52.89 -47.66
C PHE A 525 36.71 -54.34 -47.79
N ILE A 526 36.10 -55.29 -47.09
CA ILE A 526 36.45 -56.72 -47.18
C ILE A 526 36.12 -57.27 -48.57
N ILE A 527 34.96 -56.93 -49.12
CA ILE A 527 34.52 -57.36 -50.47
C ILE A 527 35.42 -56.76 -51.57
N LEU A 528 35.77 -55.47 -51.46
CA LEU A 528 36.70 -54.82 -52.39
C LEU A 528 38.10 -55.44 -52.33
N ARG A 529 38.59 -55.78 -51.14
CA ARG A 529 39.89 -56.44 -50.96
C ARG A 529 39.92 -57.87 -51.51
N ARG A 530 38.77 -58.57 -51.52
CA ARG A 530 38.62 -59.92 -52.09
C ARG A 530 38.58 -59.90 -53.62
N ARG A 531 38.02 -58.85 -54.23
CA ARG A 531 37.99 -58.65 -55.70
C ARG A 531 39.35 -58.32 -56.31
N HIS A 532 40.26 -57.69 -55.57
CA HIS A 532 41.63 -57.41 -56.03
C HIS A 532 42.60 -58.60 -55.92
N ARG A 533 42.16 -59.75 -55.42
CA ARG A 533 42.99 -60.97 -55.26
C ARG A 533 42.66 -62.08 -56.28
N HIS A 534 41.92 -61.77 -57.33
CA HIS A 534 41.67 -62.67 -58.46
C HIS A 534 42.21 -62.08 -59.76
#